data_AF-A0A1C9I0A4-F1
#
_entry.id   AF-A0A1C9I0A4-F1
#
_cell.length_a   1.000
_cell.length_b   1.000
_cell.length_c   1.000
_cell.angle_alpha   90.00
_cell.angle_beta   90.00
_cell.angle_gamma   90.00
#
_symmetry.space_group_name_H-M   'P 1'
#
loop_
_entity.id
_entity.type
_entity.pdbx_description
1 polymer ?
#
loop_
_entity_poly.entity_id
_entity_poly.type
_entity_poly.pdbx_seq_one_letter_code
_entity_poly.pdbx_strand_id
1 'polypeptide(L)' 'MARRKLIAGNWIMNGLASSLAEIEALKGITGKTACDIVVCPPFTPIERAVERTAPKTA' A
#
# COMPACT_ATOMS: atom_id res chain seq x y z
N MET A 1 26.39 3.37 5.51
CA MET A 1 25.11 2.71 5.89
C MET A 1 24.59 1.90 4.71
N ALA A 2 23.99 0.74 4.95
CA ALA A 2 23.29 -0.01 3.91
C ALA A 2 21.97 0.68 3.56
N ARG A 3 21.62 0.72 2.26
CA ARG A 3 20.30 1.24 1.83
C ARG A 3 19.20 0.31 2.33
N ARG A 4 18.10 0.90 2.82
CA ARG A 4 16.89 0.15 3.17
C ARG A 4 16.28 -0.46 1.91
N LYS A 5 15.84 -1.72 2.01
CA LYS A 5 15.20 -2.42 0.88
C LYS A 5 13.82 -1.80 0.62
N LEU A 6 13.41 -1.79 -0.64
CA LEU A 6 12.11 -1.29 -1.10
C LEU A 6 11.45 -2.36 -1.96
N ILE A 7 10.18 -2.65 -1.69
CA ILE A 7 9.34 -3.54 -2.50
C ILE A 7 8.17 -2.72 -3.03
N ALA A 8 8.02 -2.66 -4.36
CA ALA A 8 6.95 -1.92 -5.02
C ALA A 8 6.02 -2.88 -5.78
N GLY A 9 4.74 -2.88 -5.43
CA GLY A 9 3.68 -3.62 -6.13
C GLY A 9 2.95 -2.71 -7.11
N ASN A 10 3.30 -2.78 -8.40
CA ASN A 10 2.62 -2.03 -9.45
C ASN A 10 1.42 -2.81 -9.97
N TRP A 11 0.21 -2.30 -9.76
CA TRP A 11 -1.02 -2.98 -10.18
C TRP A 11 -1.32 -2.79 -11.67
N ILE A 12 -0.61 -1.88 -12.35
CA ILE A 12 -0.85 -1.53 -13.76
C ILE A 12 -2.31 -1.06 -13.89
N MET A 13 -3.12 -1.70 -14.74
CA MET A 13 -4.54 -1.42 -14.95
C MET A 13 -5.44 -2.44 -14.22
N ASN A 14 -4.92 -3.08 -13.17
CA ASN A 14 -5.68 -4.01 -12.36
C ASN A 14 -6.06 -3.36 -11.02
N GLY A 15 -7.27 -3.64 -10.56
CA GLY A 15 -7.75 -3.17 -9.27
C GLY A 15 -9.11 -2.50 -9.36
N LEU A 16 -10.03 -3.00 -8.55
CA LEU A 16 -11.35 -2.40 -8.32
C LEU A 16 -11.41 -1.93 -6.86
N ALA A 17 -12.56 -1.36 -6.46
CA ALA A 17 -12.77 -0.95 -5.07
C ALA A 17 -12.56 -2.11 -4.07
N SER A 18 -12.89 -3.34 -4.46
CA SER A 18 -12.66 -4.54 -3.63
C SER A 18 -11.18 -4.87 -3.41
N SER A 19 -10.30 -4.49 -4.36
CA SER A 19 -8.85 -4.72 -4.26
C SER A 19 -8.18 -3.89 -3.15
N LEU A 20 -8.84 -2.84 -2.64
CA LEU A 20 -8.33 -2.03 -1.55
C LEU A 20 -8.15 -2.81 -0.24
N ALA A 21 -8.80 -3.98 -0.10
CA ALA A 21 -8.59 -4.89 1.03
C ALA A 21 -7.12 -5.37 1.14
N GLU A 22 -6.38 -5.45 0.03
CA GLU A 22 -4.95 -5.81 0.06
C GLU A 22 -4.10 -4.75 0.76
N ILE A 23 -4.44 -3.47 0.62
CA ILE A 23 -3.72 -2.37 1.28
C ILE A 23 -3.89 -2.47 2.81
N GLU A 24 -5.08 -2.82 3.29
CA GLU A 24 -5.34 -3.04 4.71
C GLU A 24 -4.57 -4.25 5.27
N ALA A 25 -4.46 -5.33 4.49
CA ALA A 25 -3.64 -6.48 4.87
C ALA A 25 -2.15 -6.10 5.00
N LEU A 26 -1.63 -5.31 4.05
CA LEU A 26 -0.24 -4.83 4.08
C LEU A 26 0.01 -3.86 5.25
N LYS A 27 -0.96 -3.02 5.60
CA LYS A 27 -0.86 -2.11 6.76
C LYS A 27 -0.60 -2.84 8.07
N GLY A 28 -1.06 -4.08 8.23
CA GLY A 28 -0.82 -4.87 9.45
C GLY A 28 0.66 -5.24 9.68
N ILE A 29 1.47 -5.21 8.62
CA ILE A 29 2.90 -5.55 8.64
C ILE A 29 3.82 -4.34 8.46
N THR A 30 3.30 -3.18 8.04
CA THR A 30 4.13 -1.96 7.92
C THR A 30 4.72 -1.57 9.28
N GLY A 31 5.99 -1.18 9.29
CA GLY A 31 6.75 -0.88 10.52
C GLY A 31 7.34 -2.10 11.24
N LYS A 32 6.92 -3.33 10.89
CA LYS A 32 7.51 -4.58 11.39
C LYS A 32 8.51 -5.21 10.41
N THR A 33 8.52 -4.74 9.16
CA THR A 33 9.35 -5.26 8.07
C THR A 33 10.69 -4.54 7.98
N ALA A 34 11.74 -5.24 7.52
CA ALA A 34 13.05 -4.67 7.24
C ALA A 34 13.11 -3.87 5.91
N CYS A 35 11.98 -3.71 5.23
CA CYS A 35 11.84 -3.02 3.95
C CYS A 35 10.68 -2.02 3.98
N ASP A 36 10.76 -1.04 3.08
CA ASP A 36 9.64 -0.23 2.64
C ASP A 36 8.73 -1.01 1.69
N ILE A 37 7.44 -0.72 1.77
CA ILE A 37 6.40 -1.27 0.90
C ILE A 37 5.72 -0.10 0.20
N VAL A 38 5.61 -0.17 -1.13
CA VAL A 38 4.88 0.77 -1.97
C VAL A 38 3.85 0.01 -2.80
N VAL A 39 2.65 0.54 -2.90
CA VAL A 39 1.58 0.04 -3.76
C VAL A 39 1.24 1.09 -4.80
N CYS A 40 1.21 0.73 -6.08
CA CYS A 40 0.88 1.64 -7.19
C CYS A 40 -0.45 1.19 -7.83
N PRO A 41 -1.61 1.61 -7.28
CA PRO A 41 -2.91 1.29 -7.87
C PRO A 41 -3.16 2.11 -9.15
N PRO A 42 -4.14 1.71 -9.99
CA PRO A 42 -4.57 2.54 -11.12
C PRO A 42 -5.16 3.86 -10.63
N PHE A 43 -5.28 4.84 -11.53
CA PHE A 43 -5.68 6.21 -11.18
C PHE A 43 -7.05 6.29 -10.48
N THR A 44 -8.06 5.57 -10.98
CA THR A 44 -9.43 5.68 -10.46
C THR A 44 -9.56 5.39 -8.95
N PRO A 45 -8.96 4.32 -8.38
CA PRO A 45 -8.98 4.07 -6.94
C PRO A 45 -7.84 4.74 -6.13
N ILE A 46 -6.99 5.59 -6.72
CA ILE A 46 -5.76 6.07 -6.04
C ILE A 46 -6.06 6.85 -4.75
N GLU A 47 -7.11 7.66 -4.74
CA GLU A 47 -7.47 8.49 -3.59
C GLU A 47 -7.91 7.60 -2.40
N ARG A 48 -8.85 6.68 -2.63
CA ARG A 48 -9.26 5.66 -1.64
C ARG A 48 -8.11 4.77 -1.18
N ALA A 49 -7.15 4.47 -2.05
CA ALA A 49 -5.96 3.73 -1.67
C ALA A 49 -5.12 4.49 -0.64
N VAL A 50 -4.93 5.81 -0.84
CA VAL A 50 -4.23 6.67 0.12
C VAL A 50 -4.98 6.72 1.45
N GLU A 51 -6.30 6.88 1.44
CA GLU A 51 -7.11 6.90 2.68
C GLU A 51 -6.91 5.64 3.54
N ARG A 52 -6.76 4.47 2.90
CA ARG A 52 -6.55 3.19 3.61
C ARG A 52 -5.16 3.09 4.26
N THR A 53 -4.18 3.87 3.80
CA THR A 53 -2.86 3.95 4.43
C THR A 53 -2.83 4.81 5.69
N ALA A 54 -3.77 5.75 5.86
CA ALA A 54 -3.77 6.65 7.00
C ALA A 54 -3.97 5.88 8.32
N PRO A 55 -3.28 6.24 9.42
CA PRO A 55 -3.58 5.68 10.73
C PRO A 55 -5.05 5.94 11.04
N LYS A 56 -5.76 4.95 11.62
CA LYS A 56 -7.11 5.19 12.14
C LYS A 56 -6.97 6.22 13.26
N THR A 57 -7.29 7.47 12.97
CA THR A 57 -7.55 8.46 14.03
C THR A 57 -8.75 7.93 14.80
N ALA A 58 -8.59 7.81 16.12
CA ALA A 58 -9.66 7.43 17.03
C ALA A 58 -10.77 8.48 17.00
#